data_AF-Q8NC56-F1
#
_entry.id   AF-Q8NC56-F1
#
_cell.length_a   1.000
_cell.length_b   1.000
_cell.length_c   1.000
_cell.angle_alpha   90.00
_cell.angle_beta   90.00
_cell.angle_gamma   90.00
#
_symmetry.space_group_name_H-M   'P 1'
#
loop_
_entity.id
_entity.type
_entity.pdbx_description
1 polymer ?
#
loop_
_entity_poly.entity_id
_entity_poly.type
_entity_poly.pdbx_seq_one_letter_code
_entity_poly.pdbx_strand_id
1 'polypeptide(L)'
;MAGLSDLELRRELQALGFQPGPITDTTRDVYRNKLRRLRGEARLRDEERLREEARPRGEERLREEARLREDAPLRARPAAASPRAEPWLSQPASGSAYATPGAYGDIRPSAASWVGSRGLAYPARPAQLRRRASVRGSSEEDEDARTPDRATQGPGLAARRWWAASPAPARLPSSLLGPDPRPGLRATRAGPAGAARARPEVGRRLERWLSRLLLWASLGLLLVFLGILWVKMGKPSAPQEAEDNMKLLPVDCERKTDEFCQAKQKAALLELLHELYNFLAIQAGNFECGNPENLKSKCIPVMEAQEYIANVTSSSSAKFEAALTWILSSNKDVGIWLKGEDQSELVTTVDKVVCLESAHPRMGVGCRLSRALLTAVTNVLIFFWCLAFLWGLLILLKYRWRKLEEEEQAMYEMVKKIIDVVQDHYVDWEQDMERYPYVGILHVRDSLIPPQSRRRMKRVWDRAVEFLASNESRIQTESHRVAGEDMLVWRWTKPSSFSDSER
;
A
#
# COMPACT_ATOMS: atom_id res chain seq x y z
N MET A 1 -16.13 26.57 22.54
CA MET A 1 -16.17 26.72 24.02
C MET A 1 -16.18 28.21 24.44
N ALA A 2 -16.78 29.11 23.67
CA ALA A 2 -16.63 30.56 23.87
C ALA A 2 -17.67 31.20 24.81
N GLY A 3 -18.53 30.41 25.46
CA GLY A 3 -19.66 30.88 26.27
C GLY A 3 -19.88 30.14 27.58
N LEU A 4 -18.88 29.43 28.11
CA LEU A 4 -18.94 28.86 29.45
C LEU A 4 -18.87 29.99 30.49
N SER A 5 -19.90 30.10 31.32
CA SER A 5 -19.90 30.95 32.51
C SER A 5 -18.88 30.44 33.53
N ASP A 6 -18.42 31.30 34.45
CA ASP A 6 -17.41 30.90 35.45
C ASP A 6 -17.90 29.78 36.38
N LEU A 7 -19.22 29.73 36.61
CA LEU A 7 -19.87 28.70 37.41
C LEU A 7 -19.89 27.34 36.70
N GLU A 8 -20.12 27.33 35.38
CA GLU A 8 -19.97 26.12 34.55
C GLU A 8 -18.49 25.69 34.42
N LEU A 9 -17.58 26.63 34.21
CA LEU A 9 -16.14 26.36 34.15
C LEU A 9 -15.63 25.73 35.45
N ARG A 10 -16.12 26.19 36.61
CA ARG A 10 -15.83 25.57 37.92
C ARG A 10 -16.40 24.16 38.01
N ARG A 11 -17.68 23.95 37.66
CA ARG A 11 -18.34 22.63 37.70
C ARG A 11 -17.64 21.59 36.82
N GLU A 12 -17.27 21.98 35.60
CA GLU A 12 -16.57 21.12 34.63
C GLU A 12 -15.16 20.74 35.10
N LEU A 13 -14.40 21.68 35.68
CA LEU A 13 -13.10 21.38 36.25
C LEU A 13 -13.20 20.45 37.47
N GLN A 14 -14.20 20.68 38.35
CA GLN A 14 -14.47 19.81 39.50
C GLN A 14 -14.90 18.40 39.08
N ALA A 15 -15.72 18.26 38.03
CA ALA A 15 -16.11 16.97 37.46
C ALA A 15 -14.91 16.18 36.91
N LEU A 16 -13.85 16.87 36.46
CA LEU A 16 -12.59 16.29 35.99
C LEU A 16 -11.52 16.18 37.11
N GLY A 17 -11.93 16.27 38.38
CA GLY A 17 -11.06 16.08 39.54
C GLY A 17 -10.12 17.25 39.86
N PHE A 18 -10.28 18.40 39.21
CA PHE A 18 -9.49 19.60 39.49
C PHE A 18 -10.26 20.61 40.34
N GLN A 19 -9.66 21.10 41.42
CA GLN A 19 -10.25 22.13 42.28
C GLN A 19 -9.73 23.53 41.87
N PRO A 20 -10.50 24.34 41.11
CA PRO A 20 -10.09 25.69 40.76
C PRO A 20 -10.27 26.65 41.95
N GLY A 21 -9.37 27.62 42.05
CA GLY A 21 -9.45 28.71 43.01
C GLY A 21 -10.46 29.79 42.57
N PRO A 22 -10.25 31.07 42.96
CA PRO A 22 -11.07 32.16 42.44
C PRO A 22 -10.88 32.29 40.92
N ILE A 23 -11.99 32.32 40.19
CA ILE A 23 -12.00 32.55 38.75
C ILE A 23 -12.12 34.06 38.54
N THR A 24 -11.05 34.67 38.08
CA THR A 24 -10.94 36.08 37.69
C THR A 24 -10.73 36.15 36.18
N ASP A 25 -10.90 37.32 35.56
CA ASP A 25 -10.66 37.47 34.12
C ASP A 25 -9.24 37.02 33.71
N THR A 26 -8.25 37.24 34.58
CA THR A 26 -6.86 36.79 34.39
C THR A 26 -6.65 35.28 34.53
N THR A 27 -7.40 34.57 35.39
CA THR A 27 -7.26 33.11 35.55
C THR A 27 -8.20 32.32 34.64
N ARG A 28 -9.24 32.95 34.09
CA ARG A 28 -10.25 32.32 33.22
C ARG A 28 -9.63 31.58 32.02
N ASP A 29 -8.65 32.17 31.34
CA ASP A 29 -8.02 31.53 30.17
C ASP A 29 -7.06 30.39 30.53
N VAL A 30 -6.37 30.48 31.67
CA VAL A 30 -5.60 29.36 32.24
C VAL A 30 -6.53 28.18 32.54
N TYR A 31 -7.68 28.44 33.16
CA TYR A 31 -8.69 27.42 33.45
C TYR A 31 -9.37 26.85 32.19
N ARG A 32 -9.62 27.67 31.15
CA ARG A 32 -10.09 27.19 29.84
C ARG A 32 -9.07 26.27 29.15
N ASN A 33 -7.78 26.60 29.21
CA ASN A 33 -6.71 25.75 28.67
C ASN A 33 -6.60 24.44 29.45
N LYS A 34 -6.71 24.49 30.79
CA LYS A 34 -6.71 23.29 31.63
C LYS A 34 -7.93 22.40 31.37
N LEU A 35 -9.11 22.98 31.19
CA LEU A 35 -10.32 22.24 30.81
C LEU A 35 -10.18 21.57 29.43
N ARG A 36 -9.60 22.25 28.44
CA ARG A 36 -9.31 21.65 27.12
C ARG A 36 -8.42 20.42 27.24
N ARG A 37 -7.36 20.49 28.06
CA ARG A 37 -6.44 19.37 28.30
C ARG A 37 -7.14 18.21 29.01
N LEU A 38 -7.81 18.46 30.13
CA LEU A 38 -8.49 17.42 30.91
C LEU A 38 -9.62 16.72 30.13
N ARG A 39 -10.38 17.45 29.31
CA ARG A 39 -11.37 16.85 28.39
C ARG A 39 -10.72 16.00 27.30
N GLY A 40 -9.51 16.32 26.86
CA GLY A 40 -8.72 15.48 25.94
C GLY A 40 -8.25 14.19 26.60
N GLU A 41 -7.69 14.29 27.81
CA GLU A 41 -7.25 13.15 28.61
C GLU A 41 -8.42 12.23 29.00
N ALA A 42 -9.60 12.77 29.29
CA ALA A 42 -10.83 11.99 29.55
C ALA A 42 -11.29 11.21 28.30
N ARG A 43 -11.37 11.86 27.13
CA ARG A 43 -11.76 11.20 25.87
C ARG A 43 -10.86 10.03 25.51
N LEU A 44 -9.54 10.18 25.69
CA LEU A 44 -8.59 9.10 25.43
C LEU A 44 -8.84 7.88 26.35
N ARG A 45 -9.17 8.11 27.63
CA ARG A 45 -9.55 7.04 28.56
C ARG A 45 -10.88 6.37 28.20
N ASP A 46 -11.85 7.13 27.71
CA ASP A 46 -13.13 6.57 27.25
C ASP A 46 -12.96 5.74 25.95
N GLU A 47 -12.15 6.22 25.00
CA GLU A 47 -11.78 5.46 23.79
C GLU A 47 -10.99 4.19 24.12
N GLU A 48 -10.14 4.23 25.14
CA GLU A 48 -9.38 3.07 25.62
C GLU A 48 -10.29 2.03 26.30
N ARG A 49 -11.21 2.47 27.18
CA ARG A 49 -12.26 1.61 27.76
C ARG A 49 -13.14 0.97 26.69
N LEU A 50 -13.63 1.74 25.72
CA LEU A 50 -14.45 1.22 24.63
C LEU A 50 -13.72 0.19 23.76
N ARG A 51 -12.40 0.33 23.57
CA ARG A 51 -11.56 -0.68 22.91
C ARG A 51 -11.39 -1.94 23.75
N GLU A 52 -11.24 -1.79 25.07
CA GLU A 52 -11.10 -2.91 26.00
C GLU A 52 -12.42 -3.71 26.14
N GLU A 53 -13.57 -3.03 26.23
CA GLU A 53 -14.91 -3.65 26.20
C GLU A 53 -15.25 -4.29 24.85
N ALA A 54 -14.80 -3.72 23.73
CA ALA A 54 -15.01 -4.30 22.40
C ALA A 54 -14.17 -5.57 22.14
N ARG A 55 -13.06 -5.75 22.87
CA ARG A 55 -12.12 -6.86 22.68
C ARG A 55 -12.72 -8.25 22.93
N PRO A 56 -13.33 -8.57 24.09
CA PRO A 56 -13.94 -9.88 24.31
C PRO A 56 -15.08 -10.15 23.32
N ARG A 57 -15.88 -9.13 23.00
CA ARG A 57 -17.02 -9.23 22.08
C ARG A 57 -16.59 -9.53 20.64
N GLY A 58 -15.43 -9.04 20.22
CA GLY A 58 -14.82 -9.39 18.93
C GLY A 58 -14.28 -10.83 18.91
N GLU A 59 -13.66 -11.28 20.00
CA GLU A 59 -13.14 -12.65 20.14
C GLU A 59 -14.27 -13.70 20.23
N GLU A 60 -15.39 -13.40 20.90
CA GLU A 60 -16.58 -14.26 20.91
C GLU A 60 -17.20 -14.38 19.51
N ARG A 61 -17.36 -13.27 18.80
CA ARG A 61 -17.92 -13.26 17.44
C ARG A 61 -17.07 -14.07 16.46
N LEU A 62 -15.74 -13.99 16.57
CA LEU A 62 -14.81 -14.82 15.80
C LEU A 62 -14.90 -16.31 16.15
N ARG A 63 -15.16 -16.66 17.42
CA ARG A 63 -15.41 -18.06 17.83
C ARG A 63 -16.75 -18.58 17.33
N GLU A 64 -17.79 -17.75 17.32
CA GLU A 64 -19.12 -18.12 16.82
C GLU A 64 -19.12 -18.28 15.29
N GLU A 65 -18.46 -17.37 14.56
CA GLU A 65 -18.19 -17.53 13.12
C GLU A 65 -17.35 -18.78 12.81
N ALA A 66 -16.42 -19.17 13.68
CA ALA A 66 -15.66 -20.42 13.52
C ALA A 66 -16.56 -21.67 13.69
N ARG A 67 -17.42 -21.72 14.72
CA ARG A 67 -18.37 -22.83 14.90
C ARG A 67 -19.36 -22.96 13.74
N LEU A 68 -19.94 -21.85 13.28
CA LEU A 68 -20.84 -21.82 12.12
C LEU A 68 -20.16 -22.30 10.82
N ARG A 69 -18.84 -22.18 10.72
CA ARG A 69 -18.05 -22.69 9.59
C ARG A 69 -17.75 -24.19 9.70
N GLU A 70 -17.81 -24.75 10.90
CA GLU A 70 -17.61 -26.18 11.21
C GLU A 70 -18.92 -26.97 11.04
N ASP A 71 -20.05 -26.40 11.46
CA ASP A 71 -21.40 -26.98 11.28
C ASP A 71 -21.96 -26.83 9.85
N ALA A 72 -21.27 -26.10 8.96
CA ALA A 72 -21.68 -25.94 7.57
C ALA A 72 -21.59 -27.30 6.82
N PRO A 73 -22.68 -27.78 6.18
CA PRO A 73 -22.76 -29.15 5.70
C PRO A 73 -21.70 -29.48 4.64
N LEU A 74 -21.00 -30.60 4.85
CA LEU A 74 -19.94 -31.14 4.00
C LEU A 74 -20.45 -31.55 2.61
N ARG A 75 -20.71 -30.59 1.73
CA ARG A 75 -20.95 -30.79 0.29
C ARG A 75 -19.95 -29.98 -0.54
N ALA A 76 -19.42 -30.65 -1.57
CA ALA A 76 -18.40 -30.16 -2.51
C ALA A 76 -16.95 -30.06 -1.99
N ARG A 77 -16.37 -31.20 -1.58
CA ARG A 77 -14.92 -31.44 -1.71
C ARG A 77 -14.67 -32.48 -2.81
N PRO A 78 -14.10 -32.11 -3.97
CA PRO A 78 -13.69 -33.10 -4.97
C PRO A 78 -12.54 -33.95 -4.42
N ALA A 79 -12.68 -35.27 -4.49
CA ALA A 79 -11.68 -36.19 -3.95
C ALA A 79 -10.43 -36.26 -4.84
N ALA A 80 -9.25 -36.06 -4.24
CA ALA A 80 -8.00 -36.47 -4.86
C ALA A 80 -7.86 -38.00 -4.73
N ALA A 81 -7.49 -38.67 -5.82
CA ALA A 81 -7.38 -40.13 -5.86
C ALA A 81 -6.19 -40.66 -5.02
N SER A 82 -6.38 -41.84 -4.42
CA SER A 82 -5.32 -42.68 -3.88
C SER A 82 -5.64 -44.15 -4.18
N PRO A 83 -4.67 -45.01 -4.57
CA PRO A 83 -4.98 -46.29 -5.22
C PRO A 83 -5.01 -47.52 -4.28
N ARG A 84 -5.83 -48.50 -4.66
CA ARG A 84 -5.73 -49.97 -4.44
C ARG A 84 -5.38 -50.52 -3.05
N ALA A 85 -6.33 -51.26 -2.48
CA ALA A 85 -6.21 -52.70 -2.20
C ALA A 85 -7.60 -53.35 -2.14
N GLU A 86 -7.71 -54.66 -2.38
CA GLU A 86 -8.97 -55.40 -2.62
C GLU A 86 -9.30 -56.39 -1.46
N PRO A 87 -10.29 -57.30 -1.55
CA PRO A 87 -11.43 -57.36 -0.64
C PRO A 87 -11.35 -58.53 0.38
N TRP A 88 -12.45 -58.81 1.11
CA TRP A 88 -13.10 -60.14 1.25
C TRP A 88 -14.21 -60.10 2.33
N LEU A 89 -15.09 -61.11 2.27
CA LEU A 89 -16.11 -61.54 3.26
C LEU A 89 -17.45 -60.78 3.31
N SER A 90 -18.46 -61.50 2.84
CA SER A 90 -19.86 -61.17 2.62
C SER A 90 -20.82 -61.98 3.53
N GLN A 91 -22.13 -61.69 3.42
CA GLN A 91 -23.33 -62.47 3.83
C GLN A 91 -23.96 -62.16 5.20
N PRO A 92 -25.29 -62.37 5.38
CA PRO A 92 -26.44 -62.15 4.48
C PRO A 92 -27.56 -61.33 5.22
N ALA A 93 -28.89 -61.32 4.98
CA ALA A 93 -29.81 -62.05 4.09
C ALA A 93 -31.10 -61.24 3.72
N SER A 94 -31.88 -61.86 2.83
CA SER A 94 -33.28 -61.71 2.39
C SER A 94 -34.37 -61.71 3.49
N GLY A 95 -35.66 -61.37 3.26
CA GLY A 95 -36.46 -61.02 2.07
C GLY A 95 -37.82 -60.45 2.56
N SER A 96 -38.93 -60.27 1.83
CA SER A 96 -39.39 -60.60 0.47
C SER A 96 -40.51 -59.59 0.05
N ALA A 97 -41.08 -59.71 -1.15
CA ALA A 97 -42.18 -58.90 -1.71
C ALA A 97 -43.51 -59.05 -0.91
N TYR A 98 -44.63 -58.33 -1.16
CA TYR A 98 -45.42 -58.22 -2.41
C TYR A 98 -46.34 -56.97 -2.47
N ALA A 99 -46.71 -56.54 -3.70
CA ALA A 99 -48.05 -56.09 -4.16
C ALA A 99 -48.85 -54.99 -3.39
N THR A 100 -49.56 -53.99 -3.98
CA THR A 100 -49.70 -53.36 -5.32
C THR A 100 -50.40 -51.97 -5.10
N PRO A 101 -50.71 -51.10 -6.10
CA PRO A 101 -50.71 -49.64 -5.87
C PRO A 101 -52.07 -48.89 -5.97
N GLY A 102 -52.09 -47.67 -5.42
CA GLY A 102 -53.05 -46.58 -5.67
C GLY A 102 -52.46 -45.28 -5.08
N ALA A 103 -52.25 -44.18 -5.82
CA ALA A 103 -53.23 -43.29 -6.46
C ALA A 103 -53.98 -42.37 -5.47
N TYR A 104 -53.37 -41.24 -5.06
CA TYR A 104 -53.99 -39.89 -5.05
C TYR A 104 -53.01 -38.80 -4.56
N GLY A 105 -53.04 -37.62 -5.20
CA GLY A 105 -52.63 -36.31 -4.63
C GLY A 105 -51.18 -36.14 -4.12
N ASP A 106 -50.77 -34.98 -3.64
CA ASP A 106 -51.36 -33.64 -3.79
C ASP A 106 -50.36 -32.53 -3.39
N ILE A 107 -50.73 -31.27 -3.65
CA ILE A 107 -50.36 -30.07 -2.87
C ILE A 107 -48.87 -29.59 -2.82
N ARG A 108 -48.70 -28.43 -3.48
CA ARG A 108 -47.80 -27.27 -3.24
C ARG A 108 -47.42 -26.99 -1.77
N PRO A 109 -46.34 -26.25 -1.46
CA PRO A 109 -46.58 -24.83 -1.14
C PRO A 109 -45.47 -23.83 -1.58
N SER A 110 -45.74 -22.55 -1.33
CA SER A 110 -44.91 -21.39 -1.72
C SER A 110 -43.86 -20.98 -0.66
N ALA A 111 -43.00 -20.01 -1.04
CA ALA A 111 -42.05 -19.20 -0.24
C ALA A 111 -40.56 -19.50 -0.50
N ALA A 112 -39.59 -18.57 -0.46
CA ALA A 112 -39.62 -17.10 -0.59
C ALA A 112 -38.16 -16.56 -0.74
N SER A 113 -38.01 -15.32 -1.21
CA SER A 113 -36.81 -14.46 -1.08
C SER A 113 -35.52 -14.84 -1.86
N TRP A 114 -34.45 -14.04 -1.64
CA TRP A 114 -33.15 -13.94 -2.36
C TRP A 114 -33.23 -13.18 -3.72
N VAL A 115 -32.98 -11.85 -3.86
CA VAL A 115 -31.93 -10.89 -3.38
C VAL A 115 -30.71 -10.77 -4.33
N GLY A 116 -30.40 -9.52 -4.76
CA GLY A 116 -29.12 -9.13 -5.39
C GLY A 116 -29.28 -8.51 -6.81
N SER A 117 -29.71 -7.27 -7.02
CA SER A 117 -29.18 -5.98 -6.53
C SER A 117 -27.69 -5.72 -6.79
N ARG A 118 -27.36 -5.11 -7.94
CA ARG A 118 -26.65 -3.80 -8.07
C ARG A 118 -26.07 -3.58 -9.48
N GLY A 119 -26.81 -2.90 -10.34
CA GLY A 119 -26.21 -2.13 -11.44
C GLY A 119 -25.55 -0.88 -10.85
N LEU A 120 -24.22 -0.79 -10.90
CA LEU A 120 -23.48 0.39 -10.44
C LEU A 120 -23.62 1.51 -11.48
N ALA A 121 -24.54 2.44 -11.21
CA ALA A 121 -24.70 3.64 -12.00
C ALA A 121 -23.42 4.49 -12.00
N TYR A 122 -23.01 4.95 -13.18
CA TYR A 122 -21.97 5.96 -13.33
C TYR A 122 -22.44 7.28 -12.66
N PRO A 123 -21.72 7.84 -11.69
CA PRO A 123 -22.05 9.17 -11.18
C PRO A 123 -21.68 10.21 -12.25
N ALA A 124 -22.70 10.93 -12.72
CA ALA A 124 -22.51 12.09 -13.59
C ALA A 124 -21.69 13.19 -12.88
N ARG A 125 -21.01 14.02 -13.69
CA ARG A 125 -20.26 15.22 -13.26
C ARG A 125 -21.04 16.06 -12.24
N PRO A 126 -20.49 16.35 -11.05
CA PRO A 126 -20.84 17.54 -10.29
C PRO A 126 -20.14 18.76 -10.94
N ALA A 127 -20.88 19.86 -11.07
CA ALA A 127 -20.37 21.08 -11.68
C ALA A 127 -19.38 21.85 -10.78
N GLN A 128 -18.51 22.60 -11.46
CA GLN A 128 -17.77 23.78 -11.01
C GLN A 128 -18.22 24.38 -9.65
N LEU A 129 -17.46 24.16 -8.58
CA LEU A 129 -17.59 24.92 -7.34
C LEU A 129 -16.24 25.44 -6.83
N ARG A 130 -15.87 26.58 -7.43
CA ARG A 130 -15.16 27.72 -6.83
C ARG A 130 -13.99 27.39 -5.89
N ARG A 131 -12.80 27.30 -6.51
CA ARG A 131 -11.48 27.59 -5.93
C ARG A 131 -11.57 28.69 -4.85
N ARG A 132 -11.44 28.33 -3.56
CA ARG A 132 -11.07 29.25 -2.49
C ARG A 132 -9.76 28.80 -1.86
N ALA A 133 -8.67 29.37 -2.34
CA ALA A 133 -7.40 29.30 -1.62
C ALA A 133 -7.55 30.09 -0.31
N SER A 134 -7.14 29.50 0.81
CA SER A 134 -6.95 30.24 2.06
C SER A 134 -5.91 29.55 2.93
N VAL A 135 -4.71 30.12 2.90
CA VAL A 135 -3.78 30.26 4.03
C VAL A 135 -3.50 28.99 4.85
N ARG A 136 -2.41 28.32 4.47
CA ARG A 136 -1.51 27.65 5.42
C ARG A 136 -1.00 28.71 6.41
N GLY A 137 -1.65 28.81 7.57
CA GLY A 137 -1.24 29.69 8.66
C GLY A 137 -0.18 29.00 9.51
N SER A 138 1.09 29.36 9.28
CA SER A 138 2.15 29.19 10.28
C SER A 138 2.17 30.49 11.08
N SER A 139 1.72 30.47 12.34
CA SER A 139 1.95 31.55 13.31
C SER A 139 2.93 31.03 14.35
N GLU A 140 4.20 31.33 14.11
CA GLU A 140 5.20 31.50 15.16
C GLU A 140 5.14 32.98 15.56
N GLU A 141 4.48 33.27 16.70
CA GLU A 141 4.34 34.59 17.32
C GLU A 141 4.39 34.31 18.85
N ASP A 142 5.35 34.66 19.72
CA ASP A 142 6.43 35.68 19.81
C ASP A 142 6.12 36.76 20.89
N GLU A 143 7.18 37.41 21.40
CA GLU A 143 7.29 38.54 22.35
C GLU A 143 7.13 38.32 23.88
N ASP A 144 8.27 38.34 24.58
CA ASP A 144 8.69 39.37 25.56
C ASP A 144 10.14 39.04 26.06
N ALA A 145 11.16 39.91 26.09
CA ALA A 145 11.21 41.35 25.83
C ALA A 145 12.66 41.89 25.55
N ARG A 146 12.77 42.97 24.75
CA ARG A 146 13.80 44.07 24.73
C ARG A 146 15.25 43.80 24.25
N THR A 147 15.96 44.69 23.51
CA THR A 147 15.67 46.01 22.84
C THR A 147 16.76 46.33 21.76
N PRO A 148 16.56 47.29 20.82
CA PRO A 148 17.31 47.41 19.56
C PRO A 148 18.09 48.74 19.35
N ASP A 149 18.79 48.91 18.20
CA ASP A 149 18.52 50.00 17.21
C ASP A 149 19.40 49.95 15.92
N ARG A 150 18.78 50.33 14.78
CA ARG A 150 19.19 51.24 13.66
C ARG A 150 20.66 51.33 13.14
N ALA A 151 20.97 51.64 11.85
CA ALA A 151 20.15 52.08 10.71
C ALA A 151 20.85 51.94 9.31
N THR A 152 20.04 51.97 8.23
CA THR A 152 20.21 52.79 6.99
C THR A 152 21.12 52.33 5.81
N GLN A 153 20.43 52.07 4.68
CA GLN A 153 20.73 52.35 3.24
C GLN A 153 22.07 51.95 2.57
N GLY A 154 21.97 51.56 1.28
CA GLY A 154 22.99 51.88 0.27
C GLY A 154 23.26 50.78 -0.78
N PRO A 155 23.18 51.04 -2.11
CA PRO A 155 23.26 50.01 -3.14
C PRO A 155 24.56 50.02 -3.97
N GLY A 156 24.88 48.88 -4.59
CA GLY A 156 25.94 48.72 -5.60
C GLY A 156 26.45 47.27 -5.63
N LEU A 157 26.01 46.45 -6.59
CA LEU A 157 26.61 46.25 -7.93
C LEU A 157 27.89 45.39 -7.91
N ALA A 158 27.93 44.40 -8.82
CA ALA A 158 29.02 43.45 -9.08
C ALA A 158 29.34 42.47 -7.91
N ALA A 159 29.77 41.23 -8.13
CA ALA A 159 29.77 40.33 -9.30
C ALA A 159 29.93 38.89 -8.73
N ARG A 160 29.40 37.80 -9.33
CA ARG A 160 30.02 37.05 -10.46
C ARG A 160 31.57 36.98 -10.37
N ARG A 161 32.24 35.86 -10.62
CA ARG A 161 31.86 34.53 -11.13
C ARG A 161 32.99 33.57 -10.72
N TRP A 162 32.70 32.29 -10.43
CA TRP A 162 32.97 31.17 -11.34
C TRP A 162 34.29 31.26 -12.16
N TRP A 163 35.13 30.21 -12.06
CA TRP A 163 35.54 29.30 -13.15
C TRP A 163 37.00 28.80 -13.04
N ALA A 164 37.22 27.66 -13.68
CA ALA A 164 38.49 27.19 -14.26
C ALA A 164 39.66 26.80 -13.34
N ALA A 165 39.72 25.49 -13.10
CA ALA A 165 40.88 24.62 -13.33
C ALA A 165 42.18 25.24 -13.91
N SER A 166 43.29 24.93 -13.21
CA SER A 166 44.61 24.56 -13.79
C SER A 166 45.47 25.67 -14.45
N PRO A 167 46.80 25.45 -14.63
CA PRO A 167 47.71 24.80 -13.69
C PRO A 167 49.12 25.46 -13.58
N ALA A 168 49.77 25.24 -12.43
CA ALA A 168 51.24 25.05 -12.33
C ALA A 168 52.15 26.24 -12.78
N PRO A 169 53.50 26.10 -12.83
CA PRO A 169 54.29 26.45 -11.64
C PRO A 169 55.56 27.28 -11.93
N ALA A 170 56.02 28.10 -10.97
CA ALA A 170 57.41 28.58 -10.97
C ALA A 170 57.90 29.10 -9.59
N ARG A 171 59.09 28.62 -9.21
CA ARG A 171 60.18 29.39 -8.59
C ARG A 171 59.98 29.96 -7.16
N LEU A 172 60.31 29.07 -6.21
CA LEU A 172 61.48 29.23 -5.30
C LEU A 172 62.62 30.14 -5.85
N PRO A 173 63.58 30.62 -5.01
CA PRO A 173 63.80 30.31 -3.59
C PRO A 173 63.73 31.62 -2.74
N SER A 174 64.13 31.75 -1.47
CA SER A 174 65.41 31.37 -0.87
C SER A 174 65.48 31.86 0.58
N SER A 175 66.29 31.19 1.42
CA SER A 175 67.14 31.81 2.46
C SER A 175 66.42 32.43 3.70
N LEU A 176 66.80 32.23 4.97
CA LEU A 176 68.05 31.74 5.59
C LEU A 176 67.79 31.10 6.99
N LEU A 177 68.74 30.23 7.44
CA LEU A 177 69.06 29.80 8.83
C LEU A 177 67.92 29.13 9.67
N GLY A 178 68.05 27.97 10.33
CA GLY A 178 69.19 27.11 10.74
C GLY A 178 69.74 27.48 12.14
N PRO A 179 70.20 26.56 13.05
CA PRO A 179 70.29 25.07 13.07
C PRO A 179 69.34 24.40 14.13
N ASP A 180 69.04 23.08 14.22
CA ASP A 180 69.84 21.85 14.53
C ASP A 180 70.54 21.87 15.93
N PRO A 181 70.82 20.75 16.68
CA PRO A 181 70.50 19.31 16.47
C PRO A 181 70.23 18.38 17.73
N ARG A 182 69.88 17.08 17.51
CA ARG A 182 70.20 15.83 18.31
C ARG A 182 69.56 15.53 19.72
N PRO A 183 69.65 14.28 20.27
CA PRO A 183 69.67 12.92 19.65
C PRO A 183 68.87 11.77 20.39
N GLY A 184 68.50 10.68 19.69
CA GLY A 184 68.15 9.36 20.30
C GLY A 184 67.13 8.50 19.50
N LEU A 185 67.55 7.61 18.59
CA LEU A 185 67.68 6.13 18.78
C LEU A 185 66.34 5.40 19.09
N ARG A 186 65.78 4.46 18.30
CA ARG A 186 66.19 3.65 17.12
C ARG A 186 64.99 3.52 16.14
N ALA A 187 65.17 3.54 14.81
CA ALA A 187 65.31 2.36 13.92
C ALA A 187 64.37 1.18 14.26
N THR A 188 63.62 0.56 13.33
CA THR A 188 64.12 0.01 12.03
C THR A 188 62.97 -0.39 11.07
N ARG A 189 63.20 -0.29 9.74
CA ARG A 189 62.46 -0.90 8.59
C ARG A 189 60.98 -0.51 8.40
N ALA A 190 60.53 0.12 7.31
CA ALA A 190 60.85 0.09 5.87
C ALA A 190 60.18 -1.03 5.03
N GLY A 191 59.02 -0.68 4.47
CA GLY A 191 58.50 -1.17 3.17
C GLY A 191 57.72 -2.49 3.15
N PRO A 192 56.91 -2.74 2.08
CA PRO A 192 56.66 -1.89 0.92
C PRO A 192 55.25 -1.29 0.85
N ALA A 193 55.10 -0.17 0.13
CA ALA A 193 53.83 0.17 -0.48
C ALA A 193 53.56 -0.81 -1.64
N GLY A 194 52.50 -1.61 -1.53
CA GLY A 194 52.11 -2.61 -2.54
C GLY A 194 50.74 -3.20 -2.24
N ALA A 195 50.06 -3.70 -3.27
CA ALA A 195 48.71 -4.30 -3.18
C ALA A 195 47.58 -3.36 -2.70
N ALA A 196 47.37 -2.27 -3.44
CA ALA A 196 46.05 -1.68 -3.55
C ALA A 196 44.99 -2.72 -4.01
N ARG A 197 43.72 -2.51 -3.63
CA ARG A 197 42.50 -3.25 -4.07
C ARG A 197 42.21 -4.63 -3.43
N ALA A 198 42.01 -4.67 -2.11
CA ALA A 198 41.45 -5.86 -1.41
C ALA A 198 39.94 -5.79 -1.07
N ARG A 199 39.21 -4.71 -1.43
CA ARG A 199 37.77 -4.57 -1.10
C ARG A 199 36.86 -4.15 -2.28
N PRO A 200 36.50 -5.08 -3.18
CA PRO A 200 35.29 -4.95 -4.01
C PRO A 200 34.42 -6.22 -4.00
N GLU A 201 34.44 -7.01 -2.92
CA GLU A 201 33.68 -8.27 -2.86
C GLU A 201 32.22 -8.10 -2.45
N VAL A 202 31.94 -7.28 -1.44
CA VAL A 202 30.59 -7.10 -0.88
C VAL A 202 29.66 -6.42 -1.89
N GLY A 203 30.14 -5.36 -2.57
CA GLY A 203 29.42 -4.71 -3.68
C GLY A 203 29.08 -5.70 -4.79
N ARG A 204 30.07 -6.46 -5.29
CA ARG A 204 29.87 -7.48 -6.32
C ARG A 204 28.96 -8.65 -5.89
N ARG A 205 28.81 -8.95 -4.59
CA ARG A 205 27.79 -9.92 -4.11
C ARG A 205 26.40 -9.29 -4.13
N LEU A 206 26.26 -8.03 -3.74
CA LEU A 206 24.98 -7.33 -3.69
C LEU A 206 24.46 -7.00 -5.10
N GLU A 207 25.34 -6.63 -6.04
CA GLU A 207 25.06 -6.53 -7.48
C GLU A 207 24.54 -7.84 -8.07
N ARG A 208 25.16 -8.98 -7.72
CA ARG A 208 24.70 -10.32 -8.14
C ARG A 208 23.37 -10.72 -7.51
N TRP A 209 23.04 -10.20 -6.33
CA TRP A 209 21.74 -10.42 -5.70
C TRP A 209 20.65 -9.53 -6.33
N LEU A 210 20.98 -8.26 -6.62
CA LEU A 210 20.14 -7.33 -7.36
C LEU A 210 19.84 -7.84 -8.77
N SER A 211 20.84 -8.31 -9.52
CA SER A 211 20.62 -8.81 -10.88
C SER A 211 19.75 -10.07 -10.90
N ARG A 212 19.90 -10.97 -9.91
CA ARG A 212 19.00 -12.12 -9.72
C ARG A 212 17.59 -11.68 -9.37
N LEU A 213 17.41 -10.72 -8.45
CA LEU A 213 16.08 -10.23 -8.08
C LEU A 213 15.38 -9.50 -9.24
N LEU A 214 16.12 -8.73 -10.04
CA LEU A 214 15.60 -8.13 -11.27
C LEU A 214 15.21 -9.18 -12.31
N LEU A 215 16.02 -10.25 -12.47
CA LEU A 215 15.69 -11.38 -13.33
C LEU A 215 14.40 -12.09 -12.86
N TRP A 216 14.30 -12.45 -11.58
CA TRP A 216 13.09 -13.07 -11.01
C TRP A 216 11.85 -12.17 -11.10
N ALA A 217 12.00 -10.87 -10.87
CA ALA A 217 10.91 -9.91 -11.07
C ALA A 217 10.46 -9.86 -12.54
N SER A 218 11.40 -9.79 -13.49
CA SER A 218 11.09 -9.79 -14.92
C SER A 218 10.42 -11.09 -15.38
N LEU A 219 10.84 -12.25 -14.84
CA LEU A 219 10.23 -13.55 -15.11
C LEU A 219 8.82 -13.65 -14.52
N GLY A 220 8.61 -13.19 -13.29
CA GLY A 220 7.29 -13.13 -12.66
C GLY A 220 6.32 -12.24 -13.44
N LEU A 221 6.79 -11.09 -13.90
CA LEU A 221 6.04 -10.17 -14.76
C LEU A 221 5.70 -10.77 -16.12
N LEU A 222 6.64 -11.50 -16.73
CA LEU A 222 6.41 -12.25 -17.97
C LEU A 222 5.34 -13.34 -17.77
N LEU A 223 5.39 -14.08 -16.65
CA LEU A 223 4.39 -15.09 -16.33
C LEU A 223 3.00 -14.48 -16.06
N VAL A 224 2.92 -13.34 -15.38
CA VAL A 224 1.66 -12.59 -15.20
C VAL A 224 1.13 -12.10 -16.54
N PHE A 225 1.98 -11.57 -17.41
CA PHE A 225 1.60 -11.13 -18.76
C PHE A 225 1.09 -12.30 -19.61
N LEU A 226 1.81 -13.44 -19.62
CA LEU A 226 1.39 -14.67 -20.29
C LEU A 226 0.09 -15.23 -19.71
N GLY A 227 -0.12 -15.16 -18.40
CA GLY A 227 -1.37 -15.55 -17.73
C GLY A 227 -2.56 -14.66 -18.14
N ILE A 228 -2.36 -13.35 -18.23
CA ILE A 228 -3.39 -12.41 -18.73
C ILE A 228 -3.69 -12.66 -20.21
N LEU A 229 -2.66 -12.91 -21.03
CA LEU A 229 -2.85 -13.33 -22.43
C LEU A 229 -3.61 -14.66 -22.50
N TRP A 230 -3.28 -15.65 -21.67
CA TRP A 230 -4.00 -16.92 -21.61
C TRP A 230 -5.46 -16.76 -21.22
N VAL A 231 -5.79 -15.97 -20.19
CA VAL A 231 -7.18 -15.74 -19.78
C VAL A 231 -7.98 -14.95 -20.83
N LYS A 232 -7.32 -14.05 -21.58
CA LYS A 232 -8.01 -13.12 -22.51
C LYS A 232 -7.99 -13.54 -23.98
N MET A 233 -7.02 -14.35 -24.40
CA MET A 233 -6.95 -15.01 -25.71
C MET A 233 -7.44 -16.47 -25.66
N GLY A 234 -7.37 -17.12 -24.49
CA GLY A 234 -7.77 -18.52 -24.25
C GLY A 234 -9.28 -18.77 -24.19
N LYS A 235 -10.09 -17.81 -24.63
CA LYS A 235 -11.32 -18.13 -25.37
C LYS A 235 -11.04 -17.93 -26.86
N PRO A 236 -10.34 -18.87 -27.54
CA PRO A 236 -10.57 -19.00 -28.96
C PRO A 236 -12.07 -19.23 -29.12
N SER A 237 -12.71 -18.42 -29.96
CA SER A 237 -14.00 -18.79 -30.51
C SER A 237 -13.74 -20.03 -31.35
N ALA A 238 -13.90 -21.22 -30.75
CA ALA A 238 -13.83 -22.46 -31.50
C ALA A 238 -14.85 -22.33 -32.65
N PRO A 239 -14.46 -22.58 -33.91
CA PRO A 239 -15.40 -22.72 -35.00
C PRO A 239 -16.14 -24.04 -34.76
N GLN A 240 -17.17 -23.97 -33.92
CA GLN A 240 -18.02 -25.09 -33.58
C GLN A 240 -19.17 -25.11 -34.57
N GLU A 241 -19.45 -26.32 -35.11
CA GLU A 241 -20.37 -26.59 -36.22
C GLU A 241 -19.73 -26.20 -37.57
N ALA A 242 -18.94 -27.06 -38.20
CA ALA A 242 -19.21 -28.42 -38.71
C ALA A 242 -20.14 -28.44 -39.94
N GLU A 243 -19.65 -29.15 -40.96
CA GLU A 243 -20.36 -30.22 -41.69
C GLU A 243 -21.90 -30.24 -41.53
N ASP A 244 -22.73 -30.24 -42.59
CA ASP A 244 -22.45 -30.84 -43.90
C ASP A 244 -23.31 -30.31 -45.06
N ASN A 245 -22.73 -30.49 -46.24
CA ASN A 245 -23.37 -30.73 -47.53
C ASN A 245 -24.91 -30.87 -47.59
N MET A 246 -25.58 -29.98 -48.34
CA MET A 246 -26.25 -30.35 -49.60
C MET A 246 -26.87 -29.14 -50.32
N LYS A 247 -26.72 -29.08 -51.65
CA LYS A 247 -27.42 -28.13 -52.53
C LYS A 247 -28.92 -28.51 -52.61
N LEU A 248 -29.72 -28.07 -51.64
CA LEU A 248 -31.17 -28.22 -51.70
C LEU A 248 -31.80 -27.07 -52.49
N LEU A 249 -32.41 -27.42 -53.63
CA LEU A 249 -33.11 -26.49 -54.50
C LEU A 249 -34.28 -25.79 -53.77
N PRO A 250 -34.70 -24.60 -54.25
CA PRO A 250 -35.84 -23.87 -53.68
C PRO A 250 -37.16 -24.64 -53.86
N VAL A 251 -37.50 -25.47 -52.88
CA VAL A 251 -38.87 -25.97 -52.69
C VAL A 251 -39.73 -24.84 -52.12
N ASP A 252 -40.70 -24.37 -52.90
CA ASP A 252 -41.71 -23.40 -52.48
C ASP A 252 -42.71 -24.02 -51.51
N CYS A 253 -42.83 -23.38 -50.34
CA CYS A 253 -43.62 -23.86 -49.21
C CYS A 253 -45.06 -23.31 -49.18
N GLU A 254 -45.47 -22.50 -50.17
CA GLU A 254 -46.70 -21.69 -50.12
C GLU A 254 -48.03 -22.47 -49.99
N ARG A 255 -48.04 -23.78 -50.21
CA ARG A 255 -49.30 -24.56 -50.38
C ARG A 255 -49.44 -25.82 -49.54
N LYS A 256 -48.47 -26.16 -48.67
CA LYS A 256 -48.55 -27.38 -47.84
C LYS A 256 -48.04 -27.16 -46.41
N THR A 257 -48.87 -27.47 -45.44
CA THR A 257 -48.58 -27.40 -44.00
C THR A 257 -47.96 -28.72 -43.48
N ASP A 258 -46.99 -29.26 -44.20
CA ASP A 258 -46.27 -30.47 -43.79
C ASP A 258 -45.23 -30.13 -42.70
N GLU A 259 -44.93 -31.06 -41.77
CA GLU A 259 -43.90 -30.84 -40.72
C GLU A 259 -42.54 -30.43 -41.29
N PHE A 260 -42.18 -31.02 -42.45
CA PHE A 260 -40.98 -30.66 -43.22
C PHE A 260 -40.98 -29.20 -43.69
N CYS A 261 -42.14 -28.69 -44.13
CA CYS A 261 -42.27 -27.29 -44.55
C CYS A 261 -42.17 -26.34 -43.35
N GLN A 262 -42.77 -26.70 -42.20
CA GLN A 262 -42.61 -25.94 -40.96
C GLN A 262 -41.15 -25.92 -40.48
N ALA A 263 -40.42 -27.04 -40.61
CA ALA A 263 -38.99 -27.12 -40.32
C ALA A 263 -38.17 -26.22 -41.27
N LYS A 264 -38.46 -26.25 -42.58
CA LYS A 264 -37.80 -25.38 -43.57
C LYS A 264 -38.07 -23.89 -43.34
N GLN A 265 -39.30 -23.52 -42.98
CA GLN A 265 -39.64 -22.14 -42.63
C GLN A 265 -38.92 -21.68 -41.35
N LYS A 266 -38.81 -22.56 -40.33
CA LYS A 266 -38.00 -22.31 -39.14
C LYS A 266 -36.52 -22.14 -39.47
N ALA A 267 -35.97 -22.91 -40.41
CA ALA A 267 -34.59 -22.77 -40.85
C ALA A 267 -34.33 -21.42 -41.55
N ALA A 268 -35.18 -21.04 -42.52
CA ALA A 268 -35.07 -19.74 -43.20
C ALA A 268 -35.28 -18.55 -42.25
N LEU A 269 -36.11 -18.72 -41.21
CA LEU A 269 -36.26 -17.74 -40.13
C LEU A 269 -34.98 -17.63 -39.30
N LEU A 270 -34.39 -18.75 -38.87
CA LEU A 270 -33.14 -18.77 -38.11
C LEU A 270 -31.96 -18.18 -38.90
N GLU A 271 -31.91 -18.40 -40.21
CA GLU A 271 -30.92 -17.79 -41.12
C GLU A 271 -31.05 -16.25 -41.14
N LEU A 272 -32.27 -15.73 -41.29
CA LEU A 272 -32.56 -14.29 -41.22
C LEU A 272 -32.15 -13.67 -39.89
N LEU A 273 -32.46 -14.35 -38.78
CA LEU A 273 -32.08 -13.93 -37.43
C LEU A 273 -30.57 -14.01 -37.18
N HIS A 274 -29.87 -14.98 -37.76
CA HIS A 274 -28.42 -15.11 -37.67
C HIS A 274 -27.72 -13.94 -38.36
N GLU A 275 -28.18 -13.54 -39.55
CA GLU A 275 -27.62 -12.41 -40.28
C GLU A 275 -27.90 -11.08 -39.58
N LEU A 276 -29.12 -10.86 -39.08
CA LEU A 276 -29.46 -9.72 -38.22
C LEU A 276 -28.56 -9.64 -36.98
N TYR A 277 -28.36 -10.77 -36.29
CA TYR A 277 -27.48 -10.86 -35.13
C TYR A 277 -26.03 -10.52 -35.48
N ASN A 278 -25.50 -11.04 -36.60
CA ASN A 278 -24.14 -10.73 -37.04
C ASN A 278 -23.96 -9.23 -37.31
N PHE A 279 -24.91 -8.59 -38.02
CA PHE A 279 -24.89 -7.16 -38.29
C PHE A 279 -24.91 -6.33 -36.99
N LEU A 280 -25.89 -6.57 -36.11
CA LEU A 280 -25.99 -5.87 -34.83
C LEU A 280 -24.75 -6.08 -33.95
N ALA A 281 -24.20 -7.29 -33.92
CA ALA A 281 -23.03 -7.63 -33.11
C ALA A 281 -21.74 -6.96 -33.63
N ILE A 282 -21.57 -6.80 -34.95
CA ILE A 282 -20.47 -6.03 -35.54
C ILE A 282 -20.59 -4.56 -35.13
N GLN A 283 -21.78 -3.97 -35.24
CA GLN A 283 -22.00 -2.55 -34.96
C GLN A 283 -21.85 -2.20 -33.47
N ALA A 284 -22.37 -3.03 -32.55
CA ALA A 284 -22.10 -2.89 -31.13
C ALA A 284 -20.60 -3.07 -30.81
N GLY A 285 -19.90 -3.91 -31.59
CA GLY A 285 -18.44 -4.04 -31.57
C GLY A 285 -17.72 -2.75 -31.98
N ASN A 286 -18.13 -2.14 -33.08
CA ASN A 286 -17.59 -0.88 -33.60
C ASN A 286 -17.77 0.27 -32.59
N PHE A 287 -18.95 0.37 -31.96
CA PHE A 287 -19.23 1.36 -30.92
C PHE A 287 -18.29 1.22 -29.70
N GLU A 288 -18.13 0.00 -29.16
CA GLU A 288 -17.21 -0.29 -28.03
C GLU A 288 -15.71 -0.10 -28.36
N CYS A 289 -15.37 0.03 -29.64
CA CYS A 289 -13.99 0.08 -30.14
C CYS A 289 -13.54 1.45 -30.65
N GLY A 290 -14.38 2.48 -30.54
CA GLY A 290 -14.04 3.85 -30.93
C GLY A 290 -15.12 4.59 -31.71
N ASN A 291 -16.25 3.94 -32.00
CA ASN A 291 -17.40 4.53 -32.70
C ASN A 291 -17.05 5.19 -34.06
N PRO A 292 -16.50 4.43 -35.03
CA PRO A 292 -16.09 4.96 -36.33
C PRO A 292 -17.25 5.59 -37.12
N GLU A 293 -18.47 5.13 -36.88
CA GLU A 293 -19.68 5.54 -37.59
C GLU A 293 -20.50 6.61 -36.85
N ASN A 294 -19.98 7.14 -35.73
CA ASN A 294 -20.63 8.20 -34.94
C ASN A 294 -22.07 7.87 -34.46
N LEU A 295 -22.40 6.59 -34.25
CA LEU A 295 -23.69 6.22 -33.68
C LEU A 295 -23.87 6.88 -32.31
N LYS A 296 -25.05 7.47 -32.07
CA LYS A 296 -25.37 8.14 -30.79
C LYS A 296 -25.49 7.16 -29.61
N SER A 297 -25.74 5.89 -29.90
CA SER A 297 -25.93 4.82 -28.92
C SER A 297 -25.61 3.45 -29.55
N LYS A 298 -25.65 2.38 -28.75
CA LYS A 298 -25.53 0.99 -29.22
C LYS A 298 -26.76 0.49 -30.00
N CYS A 299 -27.85 1.25 -29.99
CA CYS A 299 -29.12 0.87 -30.59
C CYS A 299 -29.18 1.36 -32.05
N ILE A 300 -29.57 0.47 -32.97
CA ILE A 300 -29.78 0.75 -34.40
C ILE A 300 -31.29 0.89 -34.68
N PRO A 301 -31.75 1.93 -35.39
CA PRO A 301 -33.18 2.08 -35.72
C PRO A 301 -33.69 0.92 -36.60
N VAL A 302 -34.94 0.51 -36.39
CA VAL A 302 -35.54 -0.64 -37.11
C VAL A 302 -35.49 -0.48 -38.64
N MET A 303 -35.71 0.74 -39.14
CA MET A 303 -35.66 1.04 -40.58
C MET A 303 -34.32 0.67 -41.23
N GLU A 304 -33.20 0.97 -40.55
CA GLU A 304 -31.84 0.72 -41.05
C GLU A 304 -31.50 -0.78 -41.02
N ALA A 305 -31.93 -1.49 -39.97
CA ALA A 305 -31.80 -2.93 -39.89
C ALA A 305 -32.66 -3.66 -40.94
N GLN A 306 -33.86 -3.15 -41.24
CA GLN A 306 -34.76 -3.67 -42.26
C GLN A 306 -34.16 -3.48 -43.67
N GLU A 307 -33.59 -2.30 -43.96
CA GLU A 307 -32.92 -2.01 -45.24
C GLU A 307 -31.70 -2.92 -45.48
N TYR A 308 -30.86 -3.13 -44.46
CA TYR A 308 -29.74 -4.07 -44.54
C TYR A 308 -30.20 -5.49 -44.89
N ILE A 309 -31.23 -5.99 -44.20
CA ILE A 309 -31.78 -7.34 -44.43
C ILE A 309 -32.44 -7.49 -45.80
N ALA A 310 -33.14 -6.45 -46.28
CA ALA A 310 -33.72 -6.44 -47.62
C ALA A 310 -32.63 -6.58 -48.69
N ASN A 311 -31.48 -5.93 -48.50
CA ASN A 311 -30.34 -6.01 -49.42
C ASN A 311 -29.59 -7.34 -49.36
N VAL A 312 -29.40 -7.94 -48.17
CA VAL A 312 -28.59 -9.17 -48.02
C VAL A 312 -29.40 -10.44 -48.26
N THR A 313 -30.57 -10.58 -47.64
CA THR A 313 -31.36 -11.83 -47.69
C THR A 313 -32.45 -11.79 -48.76
N SER A 314 -32.65 -10.66 -49.47
CA SER A 314 -33.75 -10.45 -50.43
C SER A 314 -35.14 -10.81 -49.85
N SER A 315 -35.30 -10.68 -48.53
CA SER A 315 -36.49 -11.09 -47.81
C SER A 315 -37.53 -9.98 -47.79
N SER A 316 -38.80 -10.35 -47.99
CA SER A 316 -39.91 -9.40 -47.89
C SER A 316 -40.05 -8.85 -46.47
N SER A 317 -40.52 -7.61 -46.35
CA SER A 317 -40.81 -6.96 -45.06
C SER A 317 -41.65 -7.84 -44.14
N ALA A 318 -42.63 -8.58 -44.68
CA ALA A 318 -43.45 -9.53 -43.94
C ALA A 318 -42.65 -10.65 -43.24
N LYS A 319 -41.52 -11.11 -43.81
CA LYS A 319 -40.62 -12.10 -43.15
C LYS A 319 -39.85 -11.47 -41.98
N PHE A 320 -39.48 -10.20 -42.11
CA PHE A 320 -38.82 -9.44 -41.03
C PHE A 320 -39.78 -9.15 -39.87
N GLU A 321 -41.01 -8.72 -40.16
CA GLU A 321 -42.11 -8.59 -39.18
C GLU A 321 -42.41 -9.94 -38.48
N ALA A 322 -42.45 -11.03 -39.24
CA ALA A 322 -42.59 -12.39 -38.70
C ALA A 322 -41.40 -12.80 -37.80
N ALA A 323 -40.20 -12.24 -38.01
CA ALA A 323 -39.05 -12.47 -37.15
C ALA A 323 -39.09 -11.62 -35.88
N LEU A 324 -39.47 -10.34 -35.96
CA LEU A 324 -39.63 -9.49 -34.77
C LEU A 324 -40.76 -10.00 -33.86
N THR A 325 -41.92 -10.36 -34.43
CA THR A 325 -42.99 -11.05 -33.67
C THR A 325 -42.51 -12.35 -33.04
N TRP A 326 -41.70 -13.16 -33.75
CA TRP A 326 -41.13 -14.37 -33.19
C TRP A 326 -40.23 -14.07 -31.98
N ILE A 327 -39.33 -13.08 -32.05
CA ILE A 327 -38.47 -12.70 -30.90
C ILE A 327 -39.33 -12.22 -29.72
N LEU A 328 -40.33 -11.36 -29.95
CA LEU A 328 -41.24 -10.90 -28.89
C LEU A 328 -42.03 -12.03 -28.23
N SER A 329 -42.41 -13.06 -29.00
CA SER A 329 -43.09 -14.26 -28.47
C SER A 329 -42.15 -15.25 -27.77
N SER A 330 -40.84 -15.20 -28.09
CA SER A 330 -39.84 -16.15 -27.65
C SER A 330 -39.15 -15.65 -26.40
N ASN A 331 -39.53 -16.17 -25.24
CA ASN A 331 -38.89 -15.92 -23.95
C ASN A 331 -37.51 -16.63 -23.86
N LYS A 332 -36.61 -16.29 -24.78
CA LYS A 332 -35.24 -16.81 -24.91
C LYS A 332 -34.34 -15.66 -25.32
N ASP A 333 -33.13 -15.61 -24.75
CA ASP A 333 -32.12 -14.63 -25.13
C ASP A 333 -31.55 -14.95 -26.52
N VAL A 334 -32.23 -14.48 -27.58
CA VAL A 334 -31.79 -14.61 -28.98
C VAL A 334 -30.50 -13.80 -29.26
N GLY A 335 -30.03 -13.03 -28.29
CA GLY A 335 -28.90 -12.12 -28.43
C GLY A 335 -29.26 -10.79 -29.10
N ILE A 336 -30.54 -10.54 -29.35
CA ILE A 336 -31.11 -9.31 -29.92
C ILE A 336 -32.12 -8.75 -28.92
N TRP A 337 -31.90 -7.52 -28.46
CA TRP A 337 -32.80 -6.77 -27.60
C TRP A 337 -33.63 -5.81 -28.45
N LEU A 338 -34.95 -5.87 -28.30
CA LEU A 338 -35.88 -4.92 -28.90
C LEU A 338 -36.20 -3.82 -27.90
N LYS A 339 -35.99 -2.57 -28.29
CA LYS A 339 -36.17 -1.40 -27.42
C LYS A 339 -37.23 -0.46 -27.99
N GLY A 340 -38.21 -0.14 -27.15
CA GLY A 340 -39.26 0.82 -27.48
C GLY A 340 -38.79 2.27 -27.37
N GLU A 341 -39.67 3.20 -27.75
CA GLU A 341 -39.43 4.64 -27.61
C GLU A 341 -39.13 5.01 -26.14
N ASP A 342 -39.96 4.51 -25.23
CA ASP A 342 -39.72 4.59 -23.79
C ASP A 342 -38.90 3.39 -23.30
N GLN A 343 -37.78 3.68 -22.61
CA GLN A 343 -36.88 2.66 -22.05
C GLN A 343 -37.49 1.85 -20.88
N SER A 344 -38.76 2.10 -20.56
CA SER A 344 -39.47 1.57 -19.39
C SER A 344 -40.73 0.79 -19.74
N GLU A 345 -41.20 0.82 -21.00
CA GLU A 345 -42.33 0.01 -21.43
C GLU A 345 -41.84 -1.26 -22.15
N LEU A 346 -42.33 -2.43 -21.73
CA LEU A 346 -42.06 -3.68 -22.42
C LEU A 346 -42.79 -3.67 -23.76
N VAL A 347 -42.05 -3.82 -24.85
CA VAL A 347 -42.58 -3.79 -26.21
C VAL A 347 -43.44 -5.02 -26.46
N THR A 348 -44.76 -4.83 -26.53
CA THR A 348 -45.75 -5.92 -26.74
C THR A 348 -46.22 -6.07 -28.18
N THR A 349 -45.95 -5.08 -29.04
CA THR A 349 -46.33 -5.05 -30.46
C THR A 349 -45.14 -4.59 -31.31
N VAL A 350 -45.02 -5.07 -32.55
CA VAL A 350 -43.86 -4.72 -33.39
C VAL A 350 -43.85 -3.24 -33.75
N ASP A 351 -45.03 -2.62 -33.89
CA ASP A 351 -45.20 -1.18 -34.16
C ASP A 351 -44.57 -0.26 -33.08
N LYS A 352 -44.26 -0.81 -31.90
CA LYS A 352 -43.61 -0.09 -30.79
C LYS A 352 -42.08 -0.29 -30.75
N VAL A 353 -41.50 -1.12 -31.62
CA VAL A 353 -40.04 -1.33 -31.67
C VAL A 353 -39.40 -0.14 -32.37
N VAL A 354 -38.60 0.65 -31.66
CA VAL A 354 -37.89 1.80 -32.25
C VAL A 354 -36.46 1.43 -32.63
N CYS A 355 -35.78 0.63 -31.81
CA CYS A 355 -34.39 0.24 -32.09
C CYS A 355 -34.01 -1.15 -31.57
N LEU A 356 -32.96 -1.71 -32.18
CA LEU A 356 -32.42 -3.05 -31.94
C LEU A 356 -30.99 -2.95 -31.37
N GLU A 357 -30.66 -3.75 -30.36
CA GLU A 357 -29.32 -3.79 -29.74
C GLU A 357 -28.84 -5.24 -29.57
N SER A 358 -27.58 -5.55 -29.91
CA SER A 358 -27.03 -6.90 -29.69
C SER A 358 -26.60 -7.11 -28.24
N ALA A 359 -26.90 -8.28 -27.67
CA ALA A 359 -26.39 -8.69 -26.35
C ALA A 359 -24.87 -8.90 -26.31
N HIS A 360 -24.26 -9.24 -27.46
CA HIS A 360 -22.86 -9.69 -27.55
C HIS A 360 -22.07 -8.95 -28.65
N PRO A 361 -21.32 -7.88 -28.32
CA PRO A 361 -20.55 -7.13 -29.31
C PRO A 361 -19.35 -7.93 -29.86
N ARG A 362 -19.32 -8.17 -31.17
CA ARG A 362 -18.19 -8.78 -31.90
C ARG A 362 -17.10 -7.75 -32.17
N MET A 363 -16.31 -7.45 -31.15
CA MET A 363 -15.14 -6.56 -31.26
C MET A 363 -14.06 -7.14 -32.20
N GLY A 364 -13.47 -6.31 -33.06
CA GLY A 364 -12.32 -6.69 -33.91
C GLY A 364 -11.03 -6.97 -33.11
N VAL A 365 -10.12 -7.76 -33.69
CA VAL A 365 -8.92 -8.27 -32.99
C VAL A 365 -8.02 -7.16 -32.43
N GLY A 366 -7.82 -6.05 -33.16
CA GLY A 366 -7.01 -4.91 -32.70
C GLY A 366 -7.59 -4.19 -31.47
N CYS A 367 -8.93 -4.10 -31.40
CA CYS A 367 -9.63 -3.53 -30.25
C CYS A 367 -9.58 -4.45 -29.02
N ARG A 368 -9.74 -5.77 -29.22
CA ARG A 368 -9.54 -6.76 -28.15
C ARG A 368 -8.12 -6.69 -27.61
N LEU A 369 -7.13 -6.60 -28.50
CA LEU A 369 -5.72 -6.52 -28.15
C LEU A 369 -5.36 -5.20 -27.43
N SER A 370 -5.82 -4.04 -27.90
CA SER A 370 -5.55 -2.76 -27.25
C SER A 370 -6.14 -2.69 -25.83
N ARG A 371 -7.40 -3.10 -25.64
CA ARG A 371 -8.02 -3.18 -24.30
C ARG A 371 -7.36 -4.27 -23.43
N ALA A 372 -6.85 -5.36 -24.01
CA ALA A 372 -6.07 -6.37 -23.28
C ALA A 372 -4.71 -5.82 -22.81
N LEU A 373 -3.95 -5.19 -23.71
CA LEU A 373 -2.64 -4.61 -23.44
C LEU A 373 -2.73 -3.49 -22.40
N LEU A 374 -3.72 -2.60 -22.49
CA LEU A 374 -3.89 -1.51 -21.52
C LEU A 374 -4.13 -2.04 -20.10
N THR A 375 -4.98 -3.06 -19.93
CA THR A 375 -5.19 -3.73 -18.64
C THR A 375 -3.93 -4.46 -18.17
N ALA A 376 -3.22 -5.17 -19.06
CA ALA A 376 -2.00 -5.88 -18.72
C ALA A 376 -0.89 -4.93 -18.26
N VAL A 377 -0.66 -3.83 -18.98
CA VAL A 377 0.32 -2.78 -18.63
C VAL A 377 -0.03 -2.13 -17.30
N THR A 378 -1.31 -1.80 -17.07
CA THR A 378 -1.76 -1.20 -15.80
C THR A 378 -1.48 -2.13 -14.61
N ASN A 379 -1.82 -3.42 -14.73
CA ASN A 379 -1.57 -4.42 -13.68
C ASN A 379 -0.07 -4.64 -13.44
N VAL A 380 0.75 -4.68 -14.50
CA VAL A 380 2.21 -4.77 -14.43
C VAL A 380 2.80 -3.57 -13.70
N LEU A 381 2.36 -2.35 -14.01
CA LEU A 381 2.81 -1.14 -13.33
C LEU A 381 2.47 -1.18 -11.84
N ILE A 382 1.24 -1.54 -11.47
CA ILE A 382 0.82 -1.67 -10.05
C ILE A 382 1.74 -2.64 -9.30
N PHE A 383 2.06 -3.80 -9.88
CA PHE A 383 2.97 -4.78 -9.27
C PHE A 383 4.39 -4.22 -9.04
N PHE A 384 4.93 -3.48 -10.00
CA PHE A 384 6.21 -2.77 -9.84
C PHE A 384 6.17 -1.73 -8.71
N TRP A 385 5.08 -0.94 -8.61
CA TRP A 385 4.91 0.04 -7.52
C TRP A 385 4.87 -0.63 -6.14
N CYS A 386 4.18 -1.78 -6.01
CA CYS A 386 4.18 -2.58 -4.78
C CYS A 386 5.57 -3.08 -4.39
N LEU A 387 6.34 -3.61 -5.35
CA LEU A 387 7.72 -4.05 -5.11
C LEU A 387 8.64 -2.89 -4.71
N ALA A 388 8.54 -1.75 -5.38
CA ALA A 388 9.33 -0.56 -5.06
C ALA A 388 9.04 -0.02 -3.65
N PHE A 389 7.77 -0.02 -3.23
CA PHE A 389 7.37 0.36 -1.88
C PHE A 389 7.95 -0.58 -0.81
N LEU A 390 7.85 -1.90 -1.03
CA LEU A 390 8.43 -2.91 -0.12
C LEU A 390 9.96 -2.77 -0.01
N TRP A 391 10.64 -2.51 -1.12
CA TRP A 391 12.08 -2.22 -1.14
C TRP A 391 12.44 -0.96 -0.36
N GLY A 392 11.67 0.12 -0.53
CA GLY A 392 11.84 1.36 0.24
C GLY A 392 11.72 1.12 1.76
N LEU A 393 10.73 0.32 2.17
CA LEU A 393 10.54 -0.05 3.58
C LEU A 393 11.73 -0.84 4.14
N LEU A 394 12.26 -1.82 3.39
CA LEU A 394 13.45 -2.59 3.80
C LEU A 394 14.70 -1.71 3.95
N ILE A 395 14.89 -0.74 3.05
CA ILE A 395 16.00 0.22 3.15
C ILE A 395 15.85 1.10 4.41
N LEU A 396 14.64 1.56 4.73
CA LEU A 396 14.35 2.34 5.94
C LEU A 396 14.62 1.55 7.22
N LEU A 397 14.23 0.27 7.28
CA LEU A 397 14.53 -0.61 8.42
C LEU A 397 16.05 -0.81 8.59
N LYS A 398 16.76 -1.10 7.49
CA LYS A 398 18.22 -1.24 7.49
C LYS A 398 18.96 0.07 7.82
N TYR A 399 18.35 1.22 7.53
CA TYR A 399 18.87 2.53 7.96
C TYR A 399 18.67 2.74 9.47
N ARG A 400 17.48 2.39 10.01
CA ARG A 400 17.21 2.47 11.45
C ARG A 400 18.13 1.57 12.29
N TRP A 401 18.40 0.33 11.85
CA TRP A 401 19.33 -0.55 12.56
C TRP A 401 20.77 -0.02 12.57
N ARG A 402 21.32 0.39 11.42
CA ARG A 402 22.67 0.99 11.37
C ARG A 402 22.80 2.23 12.24
N LYS A 403 21.76 3.07 12.30
CA LYS A 403 21.76 4.23 13.19
C LYS A 403 21.78 3.84 14.67
N LEU A 404 21.15 2.75 15.06
CA LEU A 404 21.20 2.23 16.43
C LEU A 404 22.62 1.74 16.78
N GLU A 405 23.25 0.99 15.86
CA GLU A 405 24.66 0.55 15.98
C GLU A 405 25.63 1.75 16.11
N GLU A 406 25.42 2.81 15.32
CA GLU A 406 26.19 4.06 15.40
C GLU A 406 26.02 4.78 16.76
N GLU A 407 24.79 4.81 17.31
CA GLU A 407 24.50 5.42 18.62
C GLU A 407 25.12 4.61 19.79
N GLU A 408 25.17 3.27 19.69
CA GLU A 408 25.87 2.41 20.66
C GLU A 408 27.39 2.54 20.58
N GLN A 409 27.97 2.57 19.37
CA GLN A 409 29.40 2.78 19.18
C GLN A 409 29.86 4.14 19.75
N ALA A 410 29.08 5.20 19.52
CA ALA A 410 29.36 6.52 20.08
C ALA A 410 29.30 6.54 21.63
N MET A 411 28.41 5.75 22.24
CA MET A 411 28.36 5.56 23.69
C MET A 411 29.62 4.87 24.20
N TYR A 412 30.04 3.75 23.60
CA TYR A 412 31.26 3.04 24.03
C TYR A 412 32.54 3.87 23.83
N GLU A 413 32.64 4.64 22.74
CA GLU A 413 33.76 5.57 22.51
C GLU A 413 33.80 6.68 23.58
N MET A 414 32.64 7.20 23.98
CA MET A 414 32.50 8.19 25.05
C MET A 414 32.92 7.60 26.41
N VAL A 415 32.47 6.39 26.75
CA VAL A 415 32.86 5.65 27.96
C VAL A 415 34.36 5.45 28.02
N LYS A 416 34.99 5.01 26.91
CA LYS A 416 36.44 4.84 26.86
C LYS A 416 37.18 6.15 27.15
N LYS A 417 36.80 7.25 26.49
CA LYS A 417 37.42 8.57 26.70
C LYS A 417 37.31 9.08 28.14
N ILE A 418 36.20 8.76 28.83
CA ILE A 418 36.03 9.07 30.25
C ILE A 418 37.00 8.25 31.10
N ILE A 419 37.14 6.95 30.82
CA ILE A 419 38.09 6.07 31.52
C ILE A 419 39.52 6.54 31.31
N ASP A 420 39.90 6.87 30.06
CA ASP A 420 41.25 7.35 29.73
C ASP A 420 41.59 8.61 30.55
N VAL A 421 40.72 9.65 30.59
CA VAL A 421 40.96 10.89 31.37
C VAL A 421 41.02 10.67 32.88
N VAL A 422 40.17 9.79 33.45
CA VAL A 422 40.20 9.50 34.90
C VAL A 422 41.42 8.66 35.27
N GLN A 423 41.89 7.80 34.36
CA GLN A 423 43.12 7.02 34.54
C GLN A 423 44.38 7.91 34.43
N ASP A 424 44.44 8.81 33.45
CA ASP A 424 45.56 9.75 33.27
C ASP A 424 45.71 10.65 34.52
N HIS A 425 44.62 11.26 35.02
CA HIS A 425 44.63 12.06 36.26
C HIS A 425 45.02 11.24 37.51
N TYR A 426 44.73 9.93 37.55
CA TYR A 426 45.23 9.07 38.63
C TYR A 426 46.76 8.87 38.54
N VAL A 427 47.29 8.72 37.33
CA VAL A 427 48.74 8.57 37.07
C VAL A 427 49.51 9.88 37.29
N ASP A 428 48.91 11.03 36.97
CA ASP A 428 49.48 12.35 37.25
C ASP A 428 49.48 12.65 38.76
N TRP A 429 48.45 12.22 39.50
CA TRP A 429 48.45 12.23 40.97
C TRP A 429 49.53 11.30 41.56
N GLU A 430 49.73 10.09 41.02
CA GLU A 430 50.77 9.15 41.45
C GLU A 430 52.20 9.67 41.19
N GLN A 431 52.36 10.64 40.28
CA GLN A 431 53.62 11.33 39.96
C GLN A 431 53.81 12.67 40.70
N ASP A 432 53.03 12.95 41.75
CA ASP A 432 53.01 14.23 42.49
C ASP A 432 52.71 15.48 41.64
N MET A 433 52.20 15.33 40.41
CA MET A 433 51.84 16.45 39.52
C MET A 433 50.50 17.09 39.92
N GLU A 434 49.59 16.30 40.51
CA GLU A 434 48.26 16.75 40.93
C GLU A 434 48.01 16.57 42.43
N ARG A 435 47.23 17.50 43.01
CA ARG A 435 47.08 17.61 44.47
C ARG A 435 46.10 16.61 45.09
N TYR A 436 45.19 16.04 44.29
CA TYR A 436 44.04 15.27 44.80
C TYR A 436 43.78 14.02 43.96
N PRO A 437 43.41 12.87 44.56
CA PRO A 437 43.15 11.62 43.85
C PRO A 437 41.73 11.52 43.25
N TYR A 438 41.08 12.66 42.93
CA TYR A 438 39.68 12.71 42.48
C TYR A 438 39.44 13.82 41.45
N VAL A 439 38.57 13.55 40.48
CA VAL A 439 38.25 14.45 39.35
C VAL A 439 36.78 14.87 39.38
N GLY A 440 36.47 16.15 39.25
CA GLY A 440 35.08 16.60 39.14
C GLY A 440 34.41 16.16 37.83
N ILE A 441 33.21 15.56 37.88
CA ILE A 441 32.49 15.08 36.68
C ILE A 441 32.27 16.21 35.65
N LEU A 442 32.01 17.43 36.14
CA LEU A 442 31.86 18.62 35.28
C LEU A 442 33.16 18.96 34.54
N HIS A 443 34.32 18.76 35.15
CA HIS A 443 35.62 19.01 34.52
C HIS A 443 35.89 17.99 33.42
N VAL A 444 35.66 16.69 33.69
CA VAL A 444 35.83 15.62 32.68
C VAL A 444 34.89 15.81 31.49
N ARG A 445 33.64 16.23 31.71
CA ARG A 445 32.71 16.57 30.62
C ARG A 445 33.23 17.73 29.78
N ASP A 446 33.72 18.77 30.43
CA ASP A 446 34.11 20.01 29.78
C ASP A 446 35.47 19.90 29.07
N SER A 447 36.35 18.97 29.47
CA SER A 447 37.56 18.58 28.74
C SER A 447 37.26 17.71 27.51
N LEU A 448 36.34 16.74 27.62
CA LEU A 448 36.01 15.80 26.55
C LEU A 448 35.03 16.35 25.49
N ILE A 449 34.18 17.31 25.85
CA ILE A 449 33.11 17.82 24.98
C ILE A 449 33.25 19.34 24.76
N PRO A 450 33.85 19.75 23.61
CA PRO A 450 33.92 21.14 23.20
C PRO A 450 32.56 21.86 23.26
N PRO A 451 32.52 23.16 23.60
CA PRO A 451 31.26 23.89 23.82
C PRO A 451 30.26 23.80 22.66
N GLN A 452 30.76 23.68 21.42
CA GLN A 452 29.95 23.53 20.21
C GLN A 452 29.20 22.19 20.13
N SER A 453 29.78 21.07 20.61
CA SER A 453 29.17 19.74 20.50
C SER A 453 28.28 19.36 21.68
N ARG A 454 28.30 20.11 22.79
CA ARG A 454 27.54 19.83 24.03
C ARG A 454 26.06 19.49 23.78
N ARG A 455 25.36 20.23 22.92
CA ARG A 455 23.93 19.96 22.61
C ARG A 455 23.71 18.63 21.88
N ARG A 456 24.62 18.24 20.97
CA ARG A 456 24.53 16.98 20.19
C ARG A 456 24.93 15.77 21.05
N MET A 457 26.03 15.90 21.79
CA MET A 457 26.61 14.80 22.57
C MET A 457 25.94 14.59 23.92
N LYS A 458 25.12 15.52 24.44
CA LYS A 458 24.43 15.36 25.73
C LYS A 458 23.77 13.99 25.92
N ARG A 459 23.02 13.48 24.93
CA ARG A 459 22.36 12.16 25.04
C ARG A 459 23.35 11.00 25.13
N VAL A 460 24.50 11.12 24.48
CA VAL A 460 25.58 10.11 24.51
C VAL A 460 26.30 10.18 25.85
N TRP A 461 26.56 11.40 26.35
CA TRP A 461 27.14 11.64 27.67
C TRP A 461 26.27 11.10 28.80
N ASP A 462 24.99 11.51 28.86
CA ASP A 462 24.05 11.11 29.92
C ASP A 462 23.95 9.56 29.99
N ARG A 463 23.85 8.89 28.83
CA ARG A 463 23.84 7.42 28.72
C ARG A 463 25.19 6.76 29.06
N ALA A 464 26.31 7.40 28.73
CA ALA A 464 27.65 6.89 29.07
C ALA A 464 27.92 6.97 30.57
N VAL A 465 27.47 8.04 31.25
CA VAL A 465 27.56 8.18 32.72
C VAL A 465 26.68 7.14 33.42
N GLU A 466 25.45 6.92 32.93
CA GLU A 466 24.56 5.86 33.44
C GLU A 466 25.18 4.46 33.27
N PHE A 467 25.76 4.17 32.09
CA PHE A 467 26.46 2.91 31.81
C PHE A 467 27.70 2.71 32.69
N LEU A 468 28.49 3.76 32.93
CA LEU A 468 29.65 3.71 33.82
C LEU A 468 29.21 3.40 35.26
N ALA A 469 28.22 4.14 35.77
CA ALA A 469 27.72 3.96 37.13
C ALA A 469 27.10 2.57 37.38
N SER A 470 26.56 1.90 36.35
CA SER A 470 25.98 0.56 36.50
C SER A 470 26.99 -0.59 36.30
N ASN A 471 28.02 -0.41 35.46
CA ASN A 471 28.84 -1.53 34.96
C ASN A 471 30.34 -1.44 35.25
N GLU A 472 30.90 -0.25 35.50
CA GLU A 472 32.35 -0.05 35.59
C GLU A 472 32.82 0.15 37.03
N SER A 473 33.34 -0.91 37.65
CA SER A 473 33.78 -0.89 39.06
C SER A 473 35.11 -0.18 39.31
N ARG A 474 35.90 0.11 38.26
CA ARG A 474 37.19 0.83 38.36
C ARG A 474 37.06 2.31 38.68
N ILE A 475 35.87 2.89 38.47
CA ILE A 475 35.58 4.30 38.74
C ILE A 475 34.47 4.38 39.77
N GLN A 476 34.79 4.89 40.95
CA GLN A 476 33.80 5.18 41.98
C GLN A 476 33.30 6.60 41.83
N THR A 477 31.97 6.79 41.88
CA THR A 477 31.35 8.11 41.97
C THR A 477 31.14 8.45 43.44
N GLU A 478 31.83 9.48 43.92
CA GLU A 478 31.74 10.00 45.29
C GLU A 478 31.16 11.42 45.26
N SER A 479 30.58 11.87 46.38
CA SER A 479 30.19 13.28 46.57
C SER A 479 31.19 13.92 47.53
N HIS A 480 31.89 14.96 47.07
CA HIS A 480 32.96 15.62 47.81
C HIS A 480 32.68 17.11 47.96
N ARG A 481 32.94 17.66 49.16
CA ARG A 481 32.80 19.10 49.41
C ARG A 481 33.99 19.87 48.86
N VAL A 482 33.77 20.59 47.77
CA VAL A 482 34.77 21.44 47.12
C VAL A 482 34.29 22.88 47.20
N ALA A 483 35.11 23.77 47.79
CA ALA A 483 34.76 25.18 48.04
C ALA A 483 33.44 25.42 48.83
N GLY A 484 32.95 24.43 49.55
CA GLY A 484 31.69 24.48 50.32
C GLY A 484 30.47 23.91 49.58
N GLU A 485 30.58 23.58 48.30
CA GLU A 485 29.54 22.92 47.51
C GLU A 485 29.75 21.40 47.46
N ASP A 486 28.66 20.63 47.52
CA ASP A 486 28.68 19.18 47.30
C ASP A 486 28.80 18.88 45.80
N MET A 487 30.01 18.50 45.34
CA MET A 487 30.29 18.17 43.94
C MET A 487 30.43 16.67 43.73
N LEU A 488 29.87 16.14 42.65
CA LEU A 488 30.12 14.75 42.23
C LEU A 488 31.51 14.64 41.60
N VAL A 489 32.31 13.73 42.14
CA VAL A 489 33.67 13.43 41.71
C VAL A 489 33.82 11.96 41.33
N TRP A 490 34.75 11.68 40.42
CA TRP A 490 35.19 10.35 40.07
C TRP A 490 36.56 10.05 40.69
N ARG A 491 36.68 8.85 41.23
CA ARG A 491 37.90 8.32 41.85
C ARG A 491 38.24 6.98 41.22
N TRP A 492 39.51 6.78 40.87
CA TRP A 492 40.01 5.50 40.39
C TRP A 492 40.22 4.53 41.57
N THR A 493 39.66 3.32 41.48
CA THR A 493 39.64 2.35 42.59
C THR A 493 40.66 1.22 42.47
N LYS A 494 41.34 1.07 41.34
CA LYS A 494 42.22 -0.09 41.07
C LYS A 494 43.71 0.29 41.16
N PRO A 495 44.46 -0.20 42.17
CA PRO A 495 45.92 -0.07 42.23
C PRO A 495 46.62 -0.80 41.08
N SER A 496 47.78 -0.27 40.70
CA SER A 496 48.68 -0.71 39.64
C SER A 496 49.48 -1.97 40.00
N SER A 497 48.81 -3.07 40.38
CA SER A 497 49.39 -4.42 40.62
C SER A 497 50.50 -4.57 41.68
N PHE A 498 50.84 -3.53 42.44
CA PHE A 498 52.01 -3.50 43.32
C PHE A 498 51.82 -4.00 44.78
N SER A 499 50.66 -4.54 45.15
CA SER A 499 50.33 -4.85 46.57
C SER A 499 50.24 -6.34 46.94
N ASP A 500 50.56 -7.27 46.04
CA ASP A 500 50.43 -8.73 46.28
C ASP A 500 51.75 -9.45 46.66
N SER A 501 52.82 -8.73 47.05
CA SER A 501 54.15 -9.34 47.27
C SER A 501 54.94 -8.96 48.54
N GLU A 502 54.36 -8.24 49.50
CA GLU A 502 55.03 -7.97 50.80
C GLU A 502 54.09 -8.17 52.00
N ARG A 503 54.10 -9.40 52.55
CA ARG A 503 53.76 -9.68 53.95
C ARG A 503 54.38 -10.98 54.45
#